data_AF-A0A3S4I6G7-F1
#
_entry.id   AF-A0A3S4I6G7-F1
#
_cell.length_a   1.000
_cell.length_b   1.000
_cell.length_c   1.000
_cell.angle_alpha   90.00
_cell.angle_beta   90.00
_cell.angle_gamma   90.00
#
_symmetry.space_group_name_H-M   'P 1'
#
loop_
_entity.id
_entity.type
_entity.pdbx_description
1 polymer ?
#
loop_
_entity_poly.entity_id
_entity_poly.type
_entity_poly.pdbx_seq_one_letter_code
_entity_poly.pdbx_strand_id
1 'polypeptide(L)'
;MKQVVSPQFEARNDFDIFRDLCRRFNREAAFTEGLDEMGWLKRIWQEGSQQGKGRGIHLPTFEVFWNQQEYIEFDHPQMFVRHQAFREDPDLEPLGTPSGLIEIYSKTIADMQYDDCQGHPMWFEKIERSHGGPGSQRWPLHLQSVHPDFRLHSQLCESETLRQQYAVGGKEPVFINPQDASARGIRNGDIVRVFNARGQVLAGAVVSDRYAPGVARIHEGAWYDPDKGGDINALCKYGNPNVLTLDIGTSQLAQATSAHTTLVEIEKYTGHIDNVTAFNGPVEMVAQCEYVPASQGNPHD
;
A
#
# COMPACT_ATOMS: atom_id res chain seq x y z
N MET A 1 -13.17 -17.68 10.37
CA MET A 1 -13.57 -16.58 11.29
C MET A 1 -15.09 -16.51 11.29
N LYS A 2 -15.74 -16.25 12.44
CA LYS A 2 -17.21 -16.16 12.52
C LYS A 2 -17.71 -14.79 12.07
N GLN A 3 -18.88 -14.76 11.45
CA GLN A 3 -19.56 -13.52 11.09
C GLN A 3 -20.03 -12.77 12.34
N VAL A 4 -19.76 -11.46 12.39
CA VAL A 4 -20.16 -10.59 13.53
C VAL A 4 -21.46 -9.85 13.24
N VAL A 5 -21.63 -9.33 12.02
CA VAL A 5 -22.83 -8.62 11.55
C VAL A 5 -23.19 -9.04 10.13
N SER A 6 -24.44 -8.85 9.73
CA SER A 6 -24.87 -9.01 8.34
C SER A 6 -24.16 -8.01 7.42
N PRO A 7 -23.94 -8.33 6.13
CA PRO A 7 -23.45 -7.36 5.15
C PRO A 7 -24.30 -6.08 5.16
N GLN A 8 -23.64 -4.92 5.06
CA GLN A 8 -24.29 -3.62 5.11
C GLN A 8 -24.67 -3.15 3.70
N PHE A 9 -25.80 -2.45 3.58
CA PHE A 9 -26.34 -1.99 2.29
C PHE A 9 -26.51 -3.16 1.29
N GLU A 10 -26.06 -2.99 0.05
CA GLU A 10 -26.03 -4.03 -0.99
C GLU A 10 -24.66 -4.73 -1.07
N ALA A 11 -23.79 -4.57 -0.06
CA ALA A 11 -22.49 -5.22 -0.06
C ALA A 11 -22.65 -6.75 -0.05
N ARG A 12 -21.75 -7.42 -0.77
CA ARG A 12 -21.69 -8.88 -0.89
C ARG A 12 -20.26 -9.32 -0.66
N ASN A 13 -20.07 -10.52 -0.11
CA ASN A 13 -18.73 -11.10 -0.02
C ASN A 13 -18.22 -11.43 -1.44
N ASP A 14 -16.89 -11.41 -1.62
CA ASP A 14 -16.24 -11.64 -2.91
C ASP A 14 -16.60 -13.00 -3.51
N PHE A 15 -16.73 -14.04 -2.68
CA PHE A 15 -17.09 -15.38 -3.14
C PHE A 15 -18.44 -15.38 -3.86
N ASP A 16 -19.47 -14.74 -3.30
CA ASP A 16 -20.80 -14.65 -3.89
C ASP A 16 -20.81 -13.79 -5.16
N ILE A 17 -20.01 -12.72 -5.19
CA ILE A 17 -19.83 -11.86 -6.37
C ILE A 17 -19.25 -12.68 -7.53
N PHE A 18 -18.15 -13.40 -7.28
CA PHE A 18 -17.49 -14.20 -8.30
C PHE A 18 -18.27 -15.47 -8.67
N ARG A 19 -19.01 -16.06 -7.74
CA ARG A 19 -19.95 -17.16 -8.02
C ARG A 19 -21.01 -16.72 -9.02
N ASP A 20 -21.65 -15.58 -8.79
CA ASP A 20 -22.69 -15.06 -9.67
C ASP A 20 -22.14 -14.66 -11.04
N LEU A 21 -20.92 -14.11 -11.08
CA LEU A 21 -20.22 -13.84 -12.33
C LEU A 21 -20.01 -15.16 -13.11
N CYS A 22 -19.48 -16.19 -12.46
CA CYS A 22 -19.26 -17.49 -13.08
C CYS A 22 -20.57 -18.15 -13.54
N ARG A 23 -21.67 -17.96 -12.81
CA ARG A 23 -23.01 -18.42 -13.21
C ARG A 23 -23.43 -17.84 -14.57
N ARG A 24 -23.18 -16.55 -14.82
CA ARG A 24 -23.47 -15.90 -16.11
C ARG A 24 -22.69 -16.52 -17.28
N PHE A 25 -21.57 -17.20 -16.99
CA PHE A 25 -20.75 -17.93 -17.97
C PHE A 25 -20.98 -19.45 -17.96
N ASN A 26 -21.99 -19.96 -17.25
CA ASN A 26 -22.22 -21.40 -17.04
C ASN A 26 -21.00 -22.13 -16.42
N ARG A 27 -20.22 -21.44 -15.59
CA ARG A 27 -19.02 -21.96 -14.90
C ARG A 27 -19.14 -22.03 -13.39
N GLU A 28 -20.34 -21.78 -12.84
CA GLU A 28 -20.56 -21.80 -11.39
C GLU A 28 -20.09 -23.10 -10.74
N ALA A 29 -20.52 -24.26 -11.23
CA ALA A 29 -20.16 -25.55 -10.64
C ALA A 29 -18.65 -25.81 -10.64
N ALA A 30 -17.93 -25.31 -11.65
CA ALA A 30 -16.47 -25.41 -11.71
C ALA A 30 -15.78 -24.45 -10.74
N PHE A 31 -16.37 -23.28 -10.48
CA PHE A 31 -15.86 -22.29 -9.54
C PHE A 31 -16.14 -22.68 -8.08
N THR A 32 -17.37 -23.10 -7.78
CA THR A 32 -17.79 -23.42 -6.41
C THR A 32 -17.43 -24.85 -6.00
N GLU A 33 -17.22 -25.74 -6.98
CA GLU A 33 -17.14 -27.19 -6.75
C GLU A 33 -18.38 -27.76 -6.02
N GLY A 34 -19.51 -27.07 -6.13
CA GLY A 34 -20.74 -27.40 -5.39
C GLY A 34 -20.72 -27.02 -3.91
N LEU A 35 -19.69 -26.30 -3.45
CA LEU A 35 -19.54 -25.84 -2.07
C LEU A 35 -19.97 -24.39 -1.91
N ASP A 36 -20.67 -24.12 -0.81
CA ASP A 36 -20.87 -22.77 -0.29
C ASP A 36 -19.75 -22.39 0.69
N GLU A 37 -19.85 -21.21 1.31
CA GLU A 37 -18.84 -20.73 2.27
C GLU A 37 -18.59 -21.75 3.39
N MET A 38 -19.64 -22.32 3.98
CA MET A 38 -19.50 -23.29 5.06
C MET A 38 -18.90 -24.62 4.58
N GLY A 39 -19.25 -25.05 3.36
CA GLY A 39 -18.64 -26.20 2.70
C GLY A 39 -17.14 -26.02 2.52
N TRP A 40 -16.69 -24.84 2.07
CA TRP A 40 -15.27 -24.52 1.95
C TRP A 40 -14.54 -24.51 3.29
N LEU A 41 -15.12 -23.88 4.32
CA LEU A 41 -14.53 -23.88 5.66
C LEU A 41 -14.36 -25.30 6.22
N LYS A 42 -15.37 -26.15 6.06
CA LYS A 42 -15.32 -27.56 6.48
C LYS A 42 -14.26 -28.36 5.73
N ARG A 43 -14.16 -28.18 4.41
CA ARG A 43 -13.16 -28.85 3.58
C ARG A 43 -11.75 -28.47 4.02
N ILE A 44 -11.46 -27.17 4.15
CA ILE A 44 -10.14 -26.68 4.57
C ILE A 44 -9.78 -27.23 5.96
N TRP A 45 -10.74 -27.25 6.89
CA TRP A 45 -10.54 -27.85 8.21
C TRP A 45 -10.23 -29.34 8.14
N GLN A 46 -10.98 -30.09 7.35
CA GLN A 46 -10.80 -31.52 7.19
C GLN A 46 -9.43 -31.85 6.58
N GLU A 47 -9.01 -31.12 5.55
CA GLU A 47 -7.69 -31.27 4.92
C GLU A 47 -6.57 -30.97 5.91
N GLY A 48 -6.68 -29.88 6.68
CA GLY A 48 -5.73 -29.55 7.76
C GLY A 48 -5.68 -30.62 8.86
N SER A 49 -6.84 -31.15 9.29
CA SER A 49 -6.93 -32.23 10.27
C SER A 49 -6.28 -33.52 9.76
N GLN A 50 -6.48 -33.86 8.48
CA GLN A 50 -5.85 -35.02 7.86
C GLN A 50 -4.32 -34.88 7.79
N GLN A 51 -3.82 -33.70 7.41
CA GLN A 51 -2.39 -33.41 7.39
C GLN A 51 -1.80 -33.48 8.82
N GLY A 52 -2.49 -32.91 9.81
CA GLY A 52 -2.07 -32.92 11.21
C GLY A 52 -1.88 -34.32 11.77
N LYS A 53 -2.79 -35.26 11.44
CA LYS A 53 -2.68 -36.67 11.88
C LYS A 53 -1.35 -37.31 11.49
N GLY A 54 -0.84 -37.02 10.30
CA GLY A 54 0.46 -37.52 9.84
C GLY A 54 1.66 -37.00 10.66
N ARG A 55 1.45 -35.95 11.45
CA ARG A 55 2.46 -35.29 12.29
C ARG A 55 2.18 -35.47 13.79
N GLY A 56 1.24 -36.36 14.16
CA GLY A 56 0.82 -36.56 15.55
C GLY A 56 -0.06 -35.45 16.13
N ILE A 57 -0.55 -34.53 15.29
CA ILE A 57 -1.44 -33.44 15.70
C ILE A 57 -2.89 -33.88 15.51
N HIS A 58 -3.65 -33.95 16.60
CA HIS A 58 -5.04 -34.38 16.59
C HIS A 58 -5.99 -33.18 16.73
N LEU A 59 -6.53 -32.72 15.60
CA LEU A 59 -7.56 -31.69 15.60
C LEU A 59 -8.96 -32.28 15.89
N PRO A 60 -9.85 -31.54 16.58
CA PRO A 60 -11.23 -31.96 16.78
C PRO A 60 -12.03 -31.95 15.46
N THR A 61 -13.27 -32.44 15.52
CA THR A 61 -14.21 -32.27 14.41
C THR A 61 -14.49 -30.78 14.16
N PHE A 62 -14.88 -30.43 12.93
CA PHE A 62 -15.19 -29.03 12.61
C PHE A 62 -16.30 -28.49 13.51
N GLU A 63 -17.31 -29.29 13.82
CA GLU A 63 -18.43 -28.88 14.67
C GLU A 63 -18.01 -28.59 16.11
N VAL A 64 -17.06 -29.35 16.65
CA VAL A 64 -16.50 -29.09 17.99
C VAL A 64 -15.62 -27.84 17.98
N PHE A 65 -14.74 -27.72 16.98
CA PHE A 65 -13.96 -26.49 16.79
C PHE A 65 -14.86 -25.26 16.68
N TRP A 66 -15.83 -25.30 15.76
CA TRP A 66 -16.63 -24.15 15.41
C TRP A 66 -17.60 -23.73 16.51
N ASN A 67 -18.22 -24.68 17.23
CA ASN A 67 -19.28 -24.37 18.19
C ASN A 67 -18.86 -24.37 19.65
N GLN A 68 -17.68 -24.92 19.98
CA GLN A 68 -17.28 -25.12 21.38
C GLN A 68 -15.91 -24.51 21.69
N GLN A 69 -14.89 -24.83 20.89
CA GLN A 69 -13.52 -24.44 21.20
C GLN A 69 -13.14 -23.07 20.63
N GLU A 70 -13.61 -22.74 19.43
CA GLU A 70 -13.40 -21.50 18.66
C GLU A 70 -11.96 -21.18 18.26
N TYR A 71 -10.96 -21.77 18.93
CA TYR A 71 -9.55 -21.68 18.63
C TYR A 71 -8.85 -23.03 18.88
N ILE A 72 -7.66 -23.19 18.30
CA ILE A 72 -6.74 -24.29 18.57
C ILE A 72 -5.37 -23.69 18.88
N GLU A 73 -4.74 -24.18 19.92
CA GLU A 73 -3.34 -23.91 20.21
C GLU A 73 -2.49 -25.11 19.76
N PHE A 74 -1.36 -24.81 19.14
CA PHE A 74 -0.35 -25.80 18.80
C PHE A 74 0.84 -25.64 19.74
N ASP A 75 1.41 -26.77 20.18
CA ASP A 75 2.62 -26.75 20.99
C ASP A 75 3.76 -26.05 20.25
N HIS A 76 4.55 -25.29 21.00
CA HIS A 76 5.57 -24.41 20.46
C HIS A 76 6.82 -25.20 20.06
N PRO A 77 7.49 -24.85 18.95
CA PRO A 77 8.68 -25.56 18.50
C PRO A 77 9.86 -25.37 19.46
N GLN A 78 10.81 -26.31 19.36
CA GLN A 78 12.11 -26.21 20.00
C GLN A 78 12.84 -24.92 19.62
N MET A 79 13.75 -24.46 20.47
CA MET A 79 14.59 -23.29 20.20
C MET A 79 15.32 -23.46 18.86
N PHE A 80 15.11 -22.52 17.95
CA PHE A 80 15.76 -22.49 16.64
C PHE A 80 16.71 -21.31 16.54
N VAL A 81 17.95 -21.58 16.12
CA VAL A 81 18.96 -20.54 15.86
C VAL A 81 19.23 -20.49 14.36
N ARG A 82 18.88 -19.37 13.74
CA ARG A 82 19.02 -19.18 12.29
C ARG A 82 20.49 -19.30 11.87
N HIS A 83 20.74 -20.12 10.84
CA HIS A 83 22.07 -20.44 10.27
C HIS A 83 23.04 -21.21 11.20
N GLN A 84 22.60 -21.77 12.33
CA GLN A 84 23.46 -22.58 13.19
C GLN A 84 24.05 -23.79 12.47
N ALA A 85 23.22 -24.58 11.78
CA ALA A 85 23.67 -25.79 11.08
C ALA A 85 24.75 -25.50 10.01
N PHE A 86 24.52 -24.50 9.15
CA PHE A 86 25.52 -24.03 8.18
C PHE A 86 26.83 -23.55 8.83
N ARG A 87 26.75 -22.90 10.00
CA ARG A 87 27.95 -22.48 10.75
C ARG A 87 28.71 -23.67 11.34
N GLU A 88 27.99 -24.69 11.79
CA GLU A 88 28.57 -25.89 12.42
C GLU A 88 29.23 -26.82 11.40
N ASP A 89 28.57 -27.06 10.26
CA ASP A 89 29.09 -27.93 9.19
C ASP A 89 28.60 -27.46 7.79
N PRO A 90 29.33 -26.54 7.13
CA PRO A 90 28.91 -25.99 5.85
C PRO A 90 29.01 -26.98 4.67
N ASP A 91 29.76 -28.07 4.83
CA ASP A 91 29.90 -29.09 3.78
C ASP A 91 28.66 -30.00 3.74
N LEU A 92 28.09 -30.32 4.92
CA LEU A 92 26.84 -31.09 5.03
C LEU A 92 25.58 -30.23 4.94
N GLU A 93 25.65 -28.96 5.36
CA GLU A 93 24.51 -28.04 5.40
C GLU A 93 24.76 -26.79 4.54
N PRO A 94 25.01 -26.93 3.22
CA PRO A 94 25.34 -25.82 2.34
C PRO A 94 24.16 -24.87 2.12
N LEU A 95 24.47 -23.63 1.74
CA LEU A 95 23.47 -22.66 1.28
C LEU A 95 22.96 -23.00 -0.13
N GLY A 96 21.79 -22.49 -0.49
CA GLY A 96 21.20 -22.64 -1.83
C GLY A 96 21.84 -21.79 -2.94
N THR A 97 23.14 -21.49 -2.83
CA THR A 97 23.93 -20.72 -3.82
C THR A 97 24.73 -21.66 -4.73
N PRO A 98 25.21 -21.20 -5.90
CA PRO A 98 26.04 -22.04 -6.78
C PRO A 98 27.27 -22.66 -6.11
N SER A 99 27.90 -21.94 -5.17
CA SER A 99 29.06 -22.42 -4.41
C SER A 99 28.73 -23.18 -3.11
N GLY A 100 27.47 -23.17 -2.67
CA GLY A 100 27.09 -23.66 -1.33
C GLY A 100 27.47 -22.70 -0.18
N LEU A 101 28.10 -21.55 -0.47
CA LEU A 101 28.59 -20.57 0.50
C LEU A 101 27.94 -19.19 0.31
N ILE A 102 28.27 -18.24 1.18
CA ILE A 102 27.89 -16.83 1.00
C ILE A 102 28.77 -16.23 -0.10
N GLU A 103 28.15 -15.85 -1.22
CA GLU A 103 28.85 -15.27 -2.37
C GLU A 103 29.00 -13.75 -2.23
N ILE A 104 30.14 -13.30 -1.70
CA ILE A 104 30.51 -11.87 -1.70
C ILE A 104 30.63 -11.35 -3.14
N TYR A 105 31.12 -12.21 -4.04
CA TYR A 105 31.12 -11.99 -5.48
C TYR A 105 30.27 -13.10 -6.13
N SER A 106 29.22 -12.71 -6.85
CA SER A 106 28.37 -13.64 -7.61
C SER A 106 28.72 -13.60 -9.09
N LYS A 107 29.32 -14.69 -9.58
CA LYS A 107 29.59 -14.87 -11.02
C LYS A 107 28.30 -14.87 -11.83
N THR A 108 27.23 -15.48 -11.30
CA THR A 108 25.91 -15.49 -11.94
C THR A 108 25.40 -14.08 -12.26
N ILE A 109 25.54 -13.14 -11.33
CA ILE A 109 25.16 -11.74 -11.56
C ILE A 109 26.16 -11.04 -12.49
N ALA A 110 27.47 -11.25 -12.30
CA ALA A 110 28.49 -10.65 -13.15
C ALA A 110 28.32 -11.01 -14.63
N ASP A 111 27.94 -12.26 -14.93
CA ASP A 111 27.73 -12.75 -16.29
C ASP A 111 26.48 -12.15 -16.97
N MET A 112 25.57 -11.50 -16.22
CA MET A 112 24.43 -10.75 -16.79
C MET A 112 24.85 -9.41 -17.40
N GLN A 113 26.03 -8.89 -17.03
CA GLN A 113 26.61 -7.66 -17.60
C GLN A 113 25.71 -6.41 -17.51
N TYR A 114 24.89 -6.30 -16.46
CA TYR A 114 24.14 -5.08 -16.17
C TYR A 114 25.06 -3.97 -15.66
N ASP A 115 24.82 -2.75 -16.12
CA ASP A 115 25.60 -1.57 -15.73
C ASP A 115 25.25 -1.08 -14.31
N ASP A 116 24.01 -1.31 -13.88
CA ASP A 116 23.41 -0.85 -12.62
C ASP A 116 23.33 -1.94 -11.53
N CYS A 117 23.80 -3.16 -11.81
CA CYS A 117 23.86 -4.26 -10.85
C CYS A 117 24.98 -5.27 -11.23
N GLN A 118 26.15 -5.12 -10.60
CA GLN A 118 27.34 -5.91 -10.92
C GLN A 118 27.55 -7.08 -9.95
N GLY A 119 28.59 -7.86 -10.16
CA GLY A 119 28.86 -9.11 -9.41
C GLY A 119 29.13 -8.95 -7.91
N HIS A 120 29.29 -7.73 -7.38
CA HIS A 120 29.49 -7.48 -5.95
C HIS A 120 28.88 -6.13 -5.54
N PRO A 121 28.71 -5.85 -4.22
CA PRO A 121 28.19 -4.57 -3.76
C PRO A 121 29.07 -3.38 -4.21
N MET A 122 28.42 -2.32 -4.71
CA MET A 122 29.07 -1.13 -5.23
C MET A 122 28.25 0.13 -4.92
N TRP A 123 28.91 1.28 -4.88
CA TRP A 123 28.26 2.58 -4.79
C TRP A 123 27.96 3.13 -6.19
N PHE A 124 26.70 3.43 -6.44
CA PHE A 124 26.23 4.17 -7.61
C PHE A 124 25.45 5.39 -7.13
N GLU A 125 25.72 6.55 -7.71
CA GLU A 125 24.94 7.76 -7.42
C GLU A 125 23.49 7.59 -7.90
N LYS A 126 22.56 8.27 -7.22
CA LYS A 126 21.11 8.20 -7.52
C LYS A 126 20.69 9.38 -8.39
N ILE A 127 19.58 9.19 -9.11
CA ILE A 127 19.01 10.24 -9.98
C ILE A 127 18.55 11.47 -9.19
N GLU A 128 18.07 11.28 -7.96
CA GLU A 128 17.72 12.34 -7.01
C GLU A 128 18.35 12.02 -5.65
N ARG A 129 19.16 12.95 -5.10
CA ARG A 129 19.72 12.81 -3.75
C ARG A 129 19.90 14.18 -3.09
N SER A 130 19.42 14.33 -1.86
CA SER A 130 19.52 15.58 -1.09
C SER A 130 20.96 15.86 -0.63
N HIS A 131 21.16 16.96 0.11
CA HIS A 131 22.44 17.29 0.74
C HIS A 131 23.61 17.39 -0.25
N GLY A 132 23.39 18.04 -1.38
CA GLY A 132 24.40 18.29 -2.42
C GLY A 132 24.44 17.24 -3.53
N GLY A 133 23.56 16.24 -3.51
CA GLY A 133 23.39 15.30 -4.62
C GLY A 133 22.60 15.88 -5.80
N PRO A 134 22.41 15.09 -6.87
CA PRO A 134 21.66 15.51 -8.05
C PRO A 134 20.23 15.96 -7.70
N GLY A 135 19.80 17.09 -8.29
CA GLY A 135 18.46 17.67 -8.09
C GLY A 135 18.29 18.54 -6.84
N SER A 136 19.19 18.45 -5.84
CA SER A 136 18.99 19.09 -4.53
C SER A 136 19.03 20.62 -4.54
N GLN A 137 19.56 21.24 -5.59
CA GLN A 137 19.56 22.71 -5.73
C GLN A 137 18.16 23.25 -6.04
N ARG A 138 17.30 22.44 -6.68
CA ARG A 138 15.94 22.83 -7.07
C ARG A 138 14.89 22.33 -6.08
N TRP A 139 15.09 21.12 -5.55
CA TRP A 139 14.20 20.49 -4.57
C TRP A 139 15.06 19.98 -3.41
N PRO A 140 15.25 20.79 -2.35
CA PRO A 140 16.29 20.52 -1.36
C PRO A 140 15.91 19.45 -0.33
N LEU A 141 14.62 19.16 -0.16
CA LEU A 141 14.13 18.28 0.90
C LEU A 141 13.97 16.85 0.39
N HIS A 142 14.54 15.89 1.12
CA HIS A 142 14.25 14.47 0.90
C HIS A 142 12.92 14.10 1.53
N LEU A 143 11.98 13.59 0.71
CA LEU A 143 10.69 13.14 1.20
C LEU A 143 10.75 11.66 1.57
N GLN A 144 10.44 11.36 2.82
CA GLN A 144 10.24 10.00 3.31
C GLN A 144 8.74 9.68 3.31
N SER A 145 8.35 8.66 2.54
CA SER A 145 6.98 8.14 2.50
C SER A 145 6.84 6.79 3.23
N VAL A 146 7.28 6.75 4.49
CA VAL A 146 7.25 5.52 5.31
C VAL A 146 5.82 5.11 5.68
N HIS A 147 5.66 3.86 6.13
CA HIS A 147 4.37 3.32 6.57
C HIS A 147 3.79 4.14 7.74
N PRO A 148 2.46 4.31 7.79
CA PRO A 148 1.77 5.06 8.84
C PRO A 148 1.67 4.31 10.18
N ASP A 149 1.71 5.04 11.30
CA ASP A 149 1.53 4.46 12.64
C ASP A 149 0.06 4.13 12.98
N PHE A 150 -0.89 4.90 12.44
CA PHE A 150 -2.32 4.80 12.77
C PHE A 150 -3.13 3.98 11.76
N ARG A 151 -2.50 3.45 10.71
CA ARG A 151 -3.21 2.81 9.59
C ARG A 151 -2.46 1.57 9.12
N LEU A 152 -3.14 0.72 8.36
CA LEU A 152 -2.49 -0.30 7.55
C LEU A 152 -2.56 0.16 6.09
N HIS A 153 -1.49 0.78 5.61
CA HIS A 153 -1.49 1.49 4.32
C HIS A 153 -2.63 2.52 4.28
N SER A 154 -3.54 2.40 3.31
CA SER A 154 -4.74 3.22 3.19
C SER A 154 -5.95 2.74 4.00
N GLN A 155 -5.91 1.51 4.54
CA GLN A 155 -6.98 0.97 5.37
C GLN A 155 -7.04 1.74 6.68
N LEU A 156 -8.27 2.04 7.14
CA LEU A 156 -8.58 2.91 8.28
C LEU A 156 -8.34 4.40 8.02
N CYS A 157 -7.94 4.81 6.82
CA CYS A 157 -7.93 6.23 6.46
C CYS A 157 -9.37 6.78 6.34
N GLU A 158 -10.34 5.93 6.01
CA GLU A 158 -11.77 6.24 5.98
C GLU A 158 -12.36 6.47 7.38
N SER A 159 -11.78 5.85 8.42
CA SER A 159 -12.26 5.93 9.81
C SER A 159 -12.12 7.34 10.37
N GLU A 160 -13.21 8.10 10.37
CA GLU A 160 -13.20 9.52 10.78
C GLU A 160 -12.62 9.72 12.18
N THR A 161 -13.07 8.94 13.18
CA THR A 161 -12.62 9.06 14.57
C THR A 161 -11.12 8.83 14.72
N LEU A 162 -10.55 7.91 13.94
CA LEU A 162 -9.11 7.64 13.95
C LEU A 162 -8.34 8.73 13.21
N ARG A 163 -8.85 9.17 12.06
CA ARG A 163 -8.27 10.25 11.25
C ARG A 163 -8.17 11.56 12.01
N GLN A 164 -9.17 11.91 12.81
CA GLN A 164 -9.17 13.10 13.66
C GLN A 164 -8.05 13.12 14.71
N GLN A 165 -7.44 11.97 15.06
CA GLN A 165 -6.35 11.91 16.04
C GLN A 165 -5.03 12.49 15.51
N TYR A 166 -4.82 12.47 14.19
CA TYR A 166 -3.54 12.86 13.60
C TYR A 166 -3.65 13.93 12.51
N ALA A 167 -4.81 14.11 11.87
CA ALA A 167 -4.95 15.09 10.79
C ALA A 167 -4.70 16.53 11.28
N VAL A 168 -4.03 17.33 10.45
CA VAL A 168 -3.68 18.71 10.78
C VAL A 168 -4.32 19.63 9.74
N GLY A 169 -5.20 20.55 10.19
CA GLY A 169 -5.96 21.40 9.27
C GLY A 169 -6.85 20.63 8.28
N GLY A 170 -7.27 19.41 8.66
CA GLY A 170 -8.03 18.50 7.79
C GLY A 170 -7.19 17.83 6.69
N LYS A 171 -5.86 17.88 6.77
CA LYS A 171 -4.92 17.31 5.80
C LYS A 171 -4.06 16.22 6.42
N GLU A 172 -3.42 15.40 5.58
CA GLU A 172 -2.36 14.49 6.02
C GLU A 172 -1.19 15.31 6.60
N PRO A 173 -0.56 14.88 7.71
CA PRO A 173 0.58 15.59 8.28
C PRO A 173 1.82 15.51 7.40
N VAL A 174 2.53 16.64 7.28
CA VAL A 174 3.93 16.66 6.86
C VAL A 174 4.81 17.07 8.04
N PHE A 175 5.73 16.19 8.41
CA PHE A 175 6.70 16.46 9.47
C PHE A 175 7.92 17.14 8.88
N ILE A 176 8.37 18.23 9.52
CA ILE A 176 9.48 19.06 9.04
C ILE A 176 10.34 19.56 10.21
N ASN A 177 11.65 19.64 10.00
CA ASN A 177 12.59 20.16 10.99
C ASN A 177 12.33 21.66 11.29
N PRO A 178 12.55 22.15 12.54
CA PRO A 178 12.36 23.55 12.90
C PRO A 178 13.18 24.55 12.06
N GLN A 179 14.38 24.20 11.63
CA GLN A 179 15.23 25.08 10.80
C GLN A 179 14.62 25.27 9.41
N ASP A 180 14.22 24.17 8.76
CA ASP A 180 13.59 24.21 7.44
C ASP A 180 12.25 24.94 7.46
N ALA A 181 11.45 24.72 8.51
CA ALA A 181 10.18 25.42 8.72
C ALA A 181 10.40 26.92 8.90
N SER A 182 11.33 27.32 9.77
CA SER A 182 11.68 28.71 10.04
C SER A 182 12.16 29.43 8.78
N ALA A 183 13.05 28.80 8.00
CA ALA A 183 13.56 29.34 6.73
C ALA A 183 12.46 29.61 5.69
N ARG A 184 11.31 28.94 5.82
CA ARG A 184 10.15 29.06 4.92
C ARG A 184 8.97 29.83 5.56
N GLY A 185 9.13 30.34 6.78
CA GLY A 185 8.05 31.00 7.52
C GLY A 185 6.88 30.08 7.87
N ILE A 186 7.10 28.77 7.95
CA ILE A 186 6.11 27.74 8.27
C ILE A 186 6.04 27.55 9.79
N ARG A 187 4.81 27.50 10.32
CA ARG A 187 4.54 27.20 11.72
C ARG A 187 3.77 25.88 11.85
N ASN A 188 3.83 25.29 13.03
CA ASN A 188 3.02 24.11 13.34
C ASN A 188 1.53 24.42 13.12
N GLY A 189 0.82 23.55 12.42
CA GLY A 189 -0.59 23.73 12.06
C GLY A 189 -0.85 24.50 10.75
N ASP A 190 0.16 25.12 10.14
CA ASP A 190 -0.01 25.76 8.83
C ASP A 190 -0.34 24.71 7.76
N ILE A 191 -1.23 25.06 6.83
CA ILE A 191 -1.40 24.28 5.60
C ILE A 191 -0.27 24.66 4.64
N VAL A 192 0.42 23.65 4.14
CA VAL A 192 1.58 23.80 3.26
C VAL A 192 1.33 23.06 1.95
N ARG A 193 2.01 23.52 0.90
CA ARG A 193 2.08 22.84 -0.39
C ARG A 193 3.43 22.14 -0.50
N VAL A 194 3.41 20.83 -0.75
CA VAL A 194 4.59 20.00 -0.99
C VAL A 194 4.58 19.63 -2.47
N PHE A 195 5.67 19.91 -3.18
CA PHE A 195 5.66 19.82 -4.65
C PHE A 195 7.04 19.56 -5.25
N ASN A 196 7.02 19.08 -6.50
CA ASN A 196 8.18 19.04 -7.39
C ASN A 196 7.70 19.13 -8.85
N ALA A 197 8.50 18.67 -9.82
CA ALA A 197 8.11 18.70 -11.24
C ALA A 197 6.98 17.72 -11.59
N ARG A 198 6.71 16.70 -10.77
CA ARG A 198 5.75 15.62 -11.06
C ARG A 198 4.35 15.94 -10.54
N GLY A 199 4.26 16.67 -9.44
CA GLY A 199 2.97 16.99 -8.85
C GLY A 199 3.06 17.87 -7.61
N GLN A 200 1.91 18.02 -6.96
CA GLN A 200 1.74 18.89 -5.82
C GLN A 200 0.61 18.39 -4.91
N VAL A 201 0.83 18.49 -3.61
CA VAL A 201 -0.15 18.11 -2.59
C VAL A 201 -0.23 19.16 -1.49
N LEU A 202 -1.41 19.28 -0.86
CA LEU A 202 -1.57 20.00 0.39
C LEU A 202 -1.36 19.05 1.57
N ALA A 203 -0.70 19.55 2.61
CA ALA A 203 -0.45 18.84 3.86
C ALA A 203 -0.53 19.80 5.05
N GLY A 204 -0.72 19.27 6.26
CA GLY A 204 -0.68 20.06 7.49
C GLY A 204 0.68 19.96 8.16
N ALA A 205 1.34 21.10 8.42
CA ALA A 205 2.70 21.11 8.93
C ALA A 205 2.77 20.69 10.40
N VAL A 206 3.63 19.70 10.69
CA VAL A 206 4.03 19.31 12.05
C VAL A 206 5.52 19.61 12.21
N VAL A 207 5.83 20.67 12.96
CA VAL A 207 7.22 21.09 13.19
C VAL A 207 7.80 20.27 14.34
N SER A 208 8.84 19.49 14.06
CA SER A 208 9.45 18.59 15.05
C SER A 208 10.95 18.44 14.85
N ASP A 209 11.70 18.53 15.95
CA ASP A 209 13.16 18.33 16.02
C ASP A 209 13.59 16.85 15.90
N ARG A 210 12.64 15.91 15.81
CA ARG A 210 12.91 14.48 15.57
C ARG A 210 13.41 14.18 14.16
N TYR A 211 13.29 15.15 13.24
CA TYR A 211 13.69 15.02 11.84
C TYR A 211 14.96 15.82 11.59
N ALA A 212 15.91 15.28 10.83
CA ALA A 212 17.10 16.02 10.44
C ALA A 212 16.74 17.18 9.50
N PRO A 213 17.51 18.30 9.51
CA PRO A 213 17.38 19.33 8.48
C PRO A 213 17.51 18.73 7.07
N GLY A 214 16.78 19.27 6.10
CA GLY A 214 16.74 18.76 4.72
C GLY A 214 15.87 17.52 4.52
N VAL A 215 15.08 17.11 5.52
CA VAL A 215 14.19 15.94 5.46
C VAL A 215 12.76 16.32 5.82
N ALA A 216 11.81 15.84 5.03
CA ALA A 216 10.39 15.90 5.33
C ALA A 216 9.78 14.48 5.31
N ARG A 217 8.70 14.27 6.05
CA ARG A 217 7.97 12.99 6.05
C ARG A 217 6.48 13.22 5.87
N ILE A 218 5.88 12.45 4.97
CA ILE A 218 4.43 12.28 4.83
C ILE A 218 4.21 10.77 4.79
N HIS A 219 3.40 10.20 5.68
CA HIS A 219 3.18 8.74 5.65
C HIS A 219 2.43 8.32 4.38
N GLU A 220 2.75 7.13 3.87
CA GLU A 220 1.98 6.55 2.76
C GLU A 220 0.54 6.21 3.16
N GLY A 221 -0.29 5.91 2.16
CA GLY A 221 -1.66 5.46 2.36
C GLY A 221 -2.70 6.58 2.50
N ALA A 222 -2.29 7.86 2.52
CA ALA A 222 -3.22 8.98 2.46
C ALA A 222 -4.01 8.95 1.14
N TRP A 223 -5.34 9.03 1.23
CA TRP A 223 -6.21 8.94 0.06
C TRP A 223 -5.97 10.11 -0.92
N TYR A 224 -5.95 9.80 -2.21
CA TYR A 224 -5.78 10.81 -3.25
C TYR A 224 -7.08 11.58 -3.46
N ASP A 225 -7.01 12.91 -3.39
CA ASP A 225 -8.16 13.82 -3.54
C ASP A 225 -7.82 15.00 -4.46
N PRO A 226 -7.87 14.84 -5.80
CA PRO A 226 -7.59 15.94 -6.72
C PRO A 226 -8.65 17.03 -6.63
N ASP A 227 -8.24 18.29 -6.72
CA ASP A 227 -9.16 19.43 -6.88
C ASP A 227 -9.91 19.36 -8.22
N LYS A 228 -9.23 18.89 -9.28
CA LYS A 228 -9.76 18.69 -10.62
C LYS A 228 -9.45 17.27 -11.10
N GLY A 229 -10.36 16.34 -10.84
CA GLY A 229 -10.20 14.95 -11.26
C GLY A 229 -10.02 14.82 -12.77
N GLY A 230 -8.97 14.11 -13.20
CA GLY A 230 -8.63 13.89 -14.61
C GLY A 230 -7.67 14.91 -15.22
N ASP A 231 -7.44 16.05 -14.57
CA ASP A 231 -6.49 17.06 -15.05
C ASP A 231 -5.05 16.70 -14.67
N ILE A 232 -4.14 16.84 -15.64
CA ILE A 232 -2.69 16.70 -15.39
C ILE A 232 -2.26 17.80 -14.40
N ASN A 233 -1.47 17.42 -13.39
CA ASN A 233 -0.98 18.30 -12.32
C ASN A 233 -2.05 18.89 -11.38
N ALA A 234 -3.24 18.28 -11.32
CA ALA A 234 -4.25 18.59 -10.32
C ALA A 234 -3.65 18.57 -8.91
N LEU A 235 -4.06 19.54 -8.08
CA LEU A 235 -3.58 19.65 -6.71
C LEU A 235 -4.28 18.59 -5.86
N CYS A 236 -3.50 17.71 -5.22
CA CYS A 236 -4.07 16.81 -4.23
C CYS A 236 -4.41 17.61 -2.96
N LYS A 237 -5.70 17.71 -2.65
CA LYS A 237 -6.23 18.46 -1.52
C LYS A 237 -6.01 17.79 -0.16
N TYR A 238 -5.61 16.52 -0.10
CA TYR A 238 -5.49 15.78 1.17
C TYR A 238 -4.05 15.45 1.59
N GLY A 239 -3.19 14.98 0.67
CA GLY A 239 -1.77 14.76 0.96
C GLY A 239 -1.19 13.41 0.55
N ASN A 240 -1.61 12.79 -0.56
CA ASN A 240 -1.02 11.52 -1.01
C ASN A 240 0.44 11.71 -1.48
N PRO A 241 1.46 11.14 -0.79
CA PRO A 241 2.86 11.39 -1.13
C PRO A 241 3.29 10.79 -2.48
N ASN A 242 2.61 9.76 -2.99
CA ASN A 242 2.94 9.14 -4.28
C ASN A 242 2.60 10.01 -5.49
N VAL A 243 1.93 11.14 -5.31
CA VAL A 243 1.84 12.21 -6.32
C VAL A 243 3.22 12.81 -6.64
N LEU A 244 4.18 12.67 -5.72
CA LEU A 244 5.49 13.31 -5.77
C LEU A 244 6.62 12.33 -6.09
N THR A 245 6.37 11.02 -6.02
CA THR A 245 7.37 9.98 -6.23
C THR A 245 7.63 9.75 -7.72
N LEU A 246 8.82 9.26 -8.03
CA LEU A 246 9.18 8.88 -9.40
C LEU A 246 8.96 7.39 -9.61
N ASP A 247 8.56 7.03 -10.83
CA ASP A 247 8.29 5.65 -11.22
C ASP A 247 9.42 5.13 -12.13
N ILE A 248 10.43 4.50 -11.48
CA ILE A 248 11.53 3.81 -12.16
C ILE A 248 11.82 2.50 -11.43
N GLY A 249 12.27 1.48 -12.18
CA GLY A 249 12.77 0.24 -11.63
C GLY A 249 14.06 0.43 -10.82
N THR A 250 14.26 -0.40 -9.79
CA THR A 250 15.48 -0.35 -8.94
C THR A 250 16.78 -0.63 -9.70
N SER A 251 16.76 -1.60 -10.61
CA SER A 251 17.86 -1.96 -11.51
C SER A 251 17.38 -2.90 -12.60
N GLN A 252 18.19 -3.14 -13.64
CA GLN A 252 17.94 -4.16 -14.66
C GLN A 252 17.71 -5.56 -14.08
N LEU A 253 18.28 -5.86 -12.91
CA LEU A 253 18.12 -7.16 -12.25
C LEU A 253 16.70 -7.36 -11.67
N ALA A 254 16.19 -6.40 -10.90
CA ALA A 254 15.02 -6.62 -10.04
C ALA A 254 13.75 -5.89 -10.48
N GLN A 255 13.87 -4.77 -11.20
CA GLN A 255 12.73 -3.97 -11.67
C GLN A 255 11.68 -3.69 -10.57
N ALA A 256 12.14 -3.44 -9.34
CA ALA A 256 11.27 -3.18 -8.18
C ALA A 256 11.01 -1.68 -7.98
N THR A 257 10.19 -1.34 -6.98
CA THR A 257 9.84 0.05 -6.65
C THR A 257 11.02 0.86 -6.08
N SER A 258 11.08 2.16 -6.45
CA SER A 258 12.13 3.11 -6.03
C SER A 258 11.57 4.35 -5.32
N ALA A 259 10.34 4.28 -4.79
CA ALA A 259 9.55 5.44 -4.33
C ALA A 259 10.24 6.37 -3.31
N HIS A 260 11.15 5.85 -2.47
CA HIS A 260 11.88 6.66 -1.49
C HIS A 260 12.98 7.55 -2.12
N THR A 261 13.31 7.37 -3.39
CA THR A 261 14.17 8.31 -4.12
C THR A 261 13.33 9.51 -4.54
N THR A 262 13.05 10.42 -3.62
CA THR A 262 12.17 11.57 -3.88
C THR A 262 12.70 12.85 -3.27
N LEU A 263 12.84 13.88 -4.10
CA LEU A 263 13.09 15.25 -3.67
C LEU A 263 11.87 16.16 -3.88
N VAL A 264 11.67 17.08 -2.94
CA VAL A 264 10.57 18.04 -2.93
C VAL A 264 11.01 19.42 -2.44
N GLU A 265 10.17 20.40 -2.70
CA GLU A 265 10.14 21.68 -1.98
C GLU A 265 8.81 21.80 -1.20
N ILE A 266 8.82 22.60 -0.14
CA ILE A 266 7.66 22.90 0.70
C ILE A 266 7.53 24.41 0.84
N GLU A 267 6.30 24.92 0.74
CA GLU A 267 5.99 26.32 1.02
C GLU A 267 4.68 26.45 1.80
N LYS A 268 4.52 27.57 2.51
CA LYS A 268 3.24 27.93 3.11
C LYS A 268 2.20 28.15 2.01
N TYR A 269 1.06 27.46 2.09
CA TYR A 269 0.01 27.62 1.09
C TYR A 269 -0.83 28.86 1.39
N THR A 270 -0.94 29.77 0.42
CA THR A 270 -1.70 31.02 0.54
C THR A 270 -2.91 31.08 -0.40
N GLY A 271 -3.18 30.01 -1.15
CA GLY A 271 -4.32 29.91 -2.05
C GLY A 271 -5.63 29.60 -1.33
N HIS A 272 -6.71 29.50 -2.10
CA HIS A 272 -7.99 29.02 -1.58
C HIS A 272 -7.87 27.56 -1.14
N ILE A 273 -8.42 27.23 0.02
CA ILE A 273 -8.39 25.88 0.59
C ILE A 273 -9.76 25.25 0.39
N ASP A 274 -9.83 24.35 -0.59
CA ASP A 274 -11.02 23.54 -0.80
C ASP A 274 -11.18 22.48 0.29
N ASN A 275 -12.45 22.13 0.54
CA ASN A 275 -12.80 21.00 1.39
C ASN A 275 -12.30 19.69 0.77
N VAL A 276 -11.87 18.78 1.65
CA VAL A 276 -11.49 17.41 1.27
C VAL A 276 -12.75 16.65 0.90
N THR A 277 -12.71 15.94 -0.23
CA THR A 277 -13.84 15.19 -0.79
C THR A 277 -13.58 13.69 -0.93
N ALA A 278 -12.35 13.23 -0.71
CA ALA A 278 -11.99 11.81 -0.81
C ALA A 278 -12.85 10.89 0.09
N PHE A 279 -13.43 11.41 1.17
CA PHE A 279 -14.21 10.64 2.14
C PHE A 279 -15.73 10.78 1.98
N ASN A 280 -16.20 11.52 0.97
CA ASN A 280 -17.61 11.90 0.85
C ASN A 280 -18.42 11.01 -0.10
N GLY A 281 -17.78 10.02 -0.73
CA GLY A 281 -18.39 9.20 -1.77
C GLY A 281 -18.57 9.92 -3.11
N PRO A 282 -19.10 9.23 -4.14
CA PRO A 282 -19.34 9.82 -5.45
C PRO A 282 -20.57 10.73 -5.45
N VAL A 283 -20.66 11.60 -6.46
CA VAL A 283 -21.91 12.33 -6.75
C VAL A 283 -22.89 11.38 -7.43
N GLU A 284 -24.06 11.18 -6.82
CA GLU A 284 -25.14 10.39 -7.40
C GLU A 284 -25.83 11.17 -8.53
N MET A 285 -25.63 10.70 -9.77
CA MET A 285 -26.33 11.23 -10.93
C MET A 285 -27.71 10.57 -11.04
N VAL A 286 -28.75 11.27 -10.61
CA VAL A 286 -30.13 10.82 -10.86
C VAL A 286 -30.50 11.21 -12.30
N ALA A 287 -30.51 10.24 -13.21
CA ALA A 287 -30.95 10.47 -14.57
C ALA A 287 -32.44 10.86 -14.57
N GLN A 288 -32.74 12.13 -14.86
CA GLN A 288 -34.08 12.55 -15.25
C GLN A 288 -34.29 12.12 -16.70
N CYS A 289 -34.73 10.88 -16.91
CA CYS A 289 -35.19 10.44 -18.22
C CYS A 289 -36.54 11.12 -18.50
N GLU A 290 -36.53 12.27 -19.16
CA GLU A 290 -37.73 12.78 -19.80
C GLU A 290 -38.09 11.85 -20.95
N TYR A 291 -39.30 11.28 -20.91
CA TYR A 291 -39.82 10.49 -22.01
C TYR A 291 -39.98 11.38 -23.24
N VAL A 292 -39.15 11.16 -24.26
CA VAL A 292 -39.36 11.73 -25.60
C VAL A 292 -40.27 10.75 -26.35
N PRO A 293 -41.54 11.08 -26.62
CA PRO A 293 -42.39 10.22 -27.43
C PRO A 293 -41.73 10.03 -28.80
N ALA A 294 -41.68 8.79 -29.28
CA ALA A 294 -41.23 8.51 -30.63
C ALA A 294 -42.04 9.40 -31.60
N SER A 295 -41.35 10.22 -32.39
CA SER A 295 -41.98 10.98 -33.46
C SER A 295 -42.69 9.97 -34.36
N GLN A 296 -44.01 10.12 -34.53
CA GLN A 296 -44.75 9.36 -35.53
C GLN A 296 -44.27 9.82 -36.90
N GLY A 297 -43.21 9.18 -37.40
CA GLY A 297 -42.75 9.32 -38.77
C GLY A 297 -43.84 8.81 -39.69
N ASN A 298 -44.27 9.66 -40.61
CA ASN A 298 -45.22 9.34 -41.67
C ASN A 298 -44.63 8.18 -42.50
N PRO A 299 -45.37 7.08 -42.79
CA PRO A 299 -44.81 5.92 -43.50
C PRO A 299 -44.58 6.16 -45.01
N HIS A 300 -44.49 7.41 -45.45
CA HIS A 300 -44.29 7.79 -46.84
C HIS A 300 -43.29 8.94 -46.92
N ASP A 301 -42.00 8.59 -46.92
CA ASP A 301 -40.90 9.25 -47.62
C ASP A 301 -39.78 8.22 -47.86
#